data_AF-A0A357LMM6-F1
#
_entry.id   AF-A0A357LMM6-F1
#
_cell.length_a   1.000
_cell.length_b   1.000
_cell.length_c   1.000
_cell.angle_alpha   90.00
_cell.angle_beta   90.00
_cell.angle_gamma   90.00
#
_symmetry.space_group_name_H-M   'P 1'
#
loop_
_entity.id
_entity.type
_entity.pdbx_description
1 polymer ?
#
loop_
_entity_poly.entity_id
_entity_poly.type
_entity_poly.pdbx_seq_one_letter_code
_entity_poly.pdbx_strand_id
1 'polypeptide(L)'
;MRIRFDSGPSEIGSDFRAPTEIISAQTTAELPPALARLDKARHDGFWLAGYTSYELGYLFEPGLLPRLPAQRRLPLLQFGVYDQPRQTALATGTAELSQFTPLWDPAA
;
A
#
# COMPACT_ATOMS: atom_id res chain seq x y z
N MET A 1 -2.44 -2.58 -11.46
CA MET A 1 -1.59 -2.78 -10.27
C MET A 1 -1.49 -4.27 -9.96
N ARG A 2 -0.38 -4.74 -9.39
CA ARG A 2 -0.24 -6.11 -8.88
C ARG A 2 0.44 -6.07 -7.52
N ILE A 3 -0.15 -6.74 -6.52
CA ILE A 3 0.38 -6.81 -5.16
C ILE A 3 0.31 -8.26 -4.70
N ARG A 4 1.39 -8.75 -4.12
CA ARG A 4 1.48 -10.08 -3.54
C ARG A 4 1.67 -9.97 -2.03
N PHE A 5 0.92 -10.78 -1.30
CA PHE A 5 1.08 -10.95 0.13
C PHE A 5 1.49 -12.38 0.44
N ASP A 6 2.53 -12.51 1.26
CA ASP A 6 2.98 -13.81 1.73
C ASP A 6 2.02 -14.37 2.78
N SER A 7 1.63 -13.54 3.74
CA SER A 7 0.55 -13.77 4.70
C SER A 7 -0.65 -12.90 4.34
N GLY A 8 -1.44 -13.38 3.37
CA GLY A 8 -2.66 -12.71 2.91
C GLY A 8 -3.93 -13.26 3.57
N PRO A 9 -5.12 -12.94 3.04
CA PRO A 9 -6.38 -13.59 3.44
C PRO A 9 -6.44 -15.11 3.18
N SER A 10 -5.40 -15.69 2.56
CA SER A 10 -5.21 -17.13 2.36
C SER A 10 -3.97 -17.60 3.12
N GLU A 11 -4.03 -18.84 3.65
CA GLU A 11 -2.92 -19.49 4.36
C GLU A 11 -1.66 -19.73 3.49
N ILE A 12 -1.78 -19.68 2.16
CA ILE A 12 -0.70 -20.07 1.21
C ILE A 12 -0.01 -18.86 0.58
N GLY A 13 -0.66 -17.69 0.58
CA GLY A 13 -0.25 -16.49 -0.14
C GLY A 13 -1.34 -15.97 -1.08
N SER A 14 -1.37 -14.66 -1.29
CA SER A 14 -2.41 -13.97 -2.08
C SER A 14 -1.81 -13.07 -3.16
N ASP A 15 -2.22 -13.27 -4.41
CA ASP A 15 -1.84 -12.46 -5.58
C ASP A 15 -3.05 -11.64 -6.05
N PHE A 16 -3.00 -10.33 -5.79
CA PHE A 16 -3.92 -9.35 -6.34
C PHE A 16 -3.38 -8.87 -7.67
N ARG A 17 -4.04 -9.22 -8.77
CA ARG A 17 -3.60 -8.85 -10.12
C ARG A 17 -4.80 -8.50 -10.99
N ALA A 18 -4.58 -7.62 -11.97
CA ALA A 18 -5.60 -7.14 -12.89
C ALA A 18 -6.83 -6.54 -12.15
N PRO A 19 -6.65 -5.40 -11.45
CA PRO A 19 -7.77 -4.74 -10.79
C PRO A 19 -8.80 -4.29 -11.82
N THR A 20 -10.07 -4.35 -11.44
CA THR A 20 -11.19 -3.81 -12.22
C THR A 20 -11.19 -2.28 -12.21
N GLU A 21 -10.67 -1.68 -11.14
CA GLU A 21 -10.55 -0.24 -10.95
C GLU A 21 -9.31 0.09 -10.11
N ILE A 22 -8.69 1.25 -10.35
CA ILE A 22 -7.68 1.83 -9.47
C ILE A 22 -8.23 3.12 -8.86
N ILE A 23 -8.35 3.15 -7.54
CA ILE A 23 -8.74 4.33 -6.75
C ILE A 23 -7.46 4.97 -6.20
N SER A 24 -7.26 6.25 -6.47
CA SER A 24 -6.07 6.99 -6.03
C SER A 24 -6.42 8.41 -5.62
N ALA A 25 -5.65 8.97 -4.69
CA ALA A 25 -5.72 10.38 -4.31
C ALA A 25 -4.31 10.99 -4.33
N GLN A 26 -4.09 11.94 -5.25
CA GLN A 26 -2.85 12.69 -5.35
C GLN A 26 -2.86 13.90 -4.44
N THR A 27 -4.03 14.52 -4.22
CA THR A 27 -4.18 15.74 -3.43
C THR A 27 -5.00 15.51 -2.16
N THR A 28 -4.92 16.44 -1.21
CA THR A 28 -5.72 16.40 0.02
C THR A 28 -7.22 16.47 -0.27
N ALA A 29 -7.63 17.21 -1.30
CA ALA A 29 -9.02 17.34 -1.73
C ALA A 29 -9.58 16.03 -2.35
N GLU A 30 -8.73 15.24 -2.99
CA GLU A 30 -9.10 13.94 -3.56
C GLU A 30 -9.24 12.84 -2.51
N LEU A 31 -8.68 13.03 -1.31
CA LEU A 31 -8.64 11.98 -0.30
C LEU A 31 -10.04 11.57 0.20
N PRO A 32 -10.92 12.49 0.67
CA PRO A 32 -12.26 12.10 1.11
C PRO A 32 -13.08 11.33 0.07
N PRO A 33 -13.20 11.76 -1.21
CA PRO A 33 -13.95 10.98 -2.19
C PRO A 33 -13.27 9.65 -2.55
N ALA A 34 -11.93 9.56 -2.51
CA ALA A 34 -11.23 8.29 -2.70
C ALA A 34 -11.55 7.30 -1.57
N LEU A 35 -11.51 7.74 -0.31
CA LEU A 35 -11.89 6.91 0.85
C LEU A 35 -13.34 6.44 0.76
N ALA A 36 -14.27 7.30 0.34
CA ALA A 36 -15.67 6.92 0.14
C ALA A 36 -15.84 5.84 -0.95
N ARG A 37 -15.08 5.93 -2.05
CA ARG A 37 -15.08 4.90 -3.10
C ARG A 37 -14.50 3.57 -2.60
N LEU A 38 -13.45 3.61 -1.79
CA LEU A 38 -12.91 2.40 -1.15
C LEU A 38 -13.96 1.75 -0.25
N ASP A 39 -14.60 2.54 0.63
CA ASP A 39 -15.60 1.98 1.53
C ASP A 39 -16.80 1.41 0.78
N LYS A 40 -17.26 2.08 -0.28
CA LYS A 40 -18.31 1.55 -1.16
C LYS A 40 -17.90 0.24 -1.81
N ALA A 41 -16.73 0.17 -2.44
CA ALA A 41 -16.26 -1.05 -3.11
C ALA A 41 -16.15 -2.23 -2.12
N ARG A 42 -15.67 -1.97 -0.90
CA ARG A 42 -15.65 -2.96 0.18
C ARG A 42 -17.06 -3.41 0.57
N HIS A 43 -18.00 -2.49 0.69
CA HIS A 43 -19.40 -2.79 1.01
C HIS A 43 -20.09 -3.62 -0.09
N ASP A 44 -19.75 -3.36 -1.35
CA ASP A 44 -20.24 -4.12 -2.52
C ASP A 44 -19.61 -5.53 -2.62
N GLY A 45 -18.71 -5.91 -1.70
CA GLY A 45 -18.09 -7.24 -1.64
C GLY A 45 -16.78 -7.38 -2.42
N PHE A 46 -16.24 -6.28 -2.98
CA PHE A 46 -14.93 -6.31 -3.62
C PHE A 46 -13.80 -6.35 -2.60
N TRP A 47 -12.67 -6.88 -3.06
CA TRP A 47 -11.42 -6.85 -2.34
C TRP A 47 -10.60 -5.63 -2.72
N LEU A 48 -9.92 -5.06 -1.72
CA LEU A 48 -9.04 -3.92 -1.89
C LEU A 48 -7.62 -4.29 -1.51
N ALA A 49 -6.67 -3.96 -2.37
CA ALA A 49 -5.25 -4.08 -2.08
C ALA A 49 -4.52 -2.86 -2.63
N GLY A 50 -3.63 -2.27 -1.85
CA GLY A 50 -2.99 -1.00 -2.17
C GLY A 50 -2.08 -0.51 -1.07
N TYR A 51 -1.75 0.78 -1.13
CA TYR A 51 -0.92 1.44 -0.14
C TYR A 51 -1.41 2.86 0.12
N THR A 52 -1.02 3.39 1.28
CA THR A 52 -1.04 4.81 1.62
C THR A 52 0.40 5.28 1.77
N SER A 53 0.73 6.48 1.26
CA SER A 53 2.08 7.02 1.46
C SER A 53 2.27 7.50 2.91
N TYR A 54 3.52 7.66 3.33
CA TYR A 54 3.85 8.19 4.67
C TYR A 54 3.24 9.58 4.89
N GLU A 55 3.21 10.41 3.84
CA GLU A 55 2.68 11.76 3.85
C GLU A 55 1.17 11.83 4.14
N LEU A 56 0.41 10.76 3.89
CA LEU A 56 -1.01 10.73 4.28
C LEU A 56 -1.18 10.93 5.79
N GLY A 57 -0.22 10.47 6.61
CA GLY A 57 -0.24 10.66 8.06
C GLY A 57 -0.26 12.12 8.50
N TYR A 58 0.23 13.05 7.67
CA TYR A 58 0.33 14.47 8.00
C TYR A 58 -1.04 15.14 8.02
N LEU A 59 -2.05 14.52 7.41
CA LEU A 59 -3.41 15.04 7.38
C LEU A 59 -4.18 14.81 8.69
N PHE A 60 -3.70 13.88 9.53
CA PHE A 60 -4.35 13.55 10.81
C PHE A 60 -3.86 14.39 11.98
N GLU A 61 -2.75 15.11 11.82
CA GLU A 61 -2.18 15.99 12.84
C GLU A 61 -2.11 17.42 12.29
N PRO A 62 -2.95 18.36 12.76
CA PRO A 62 -2.99 19.72 12.26
C PRO A 62 -1.62 20.42 12.25
N GLY A 63 -0.75 20.14 13.22
CA GLY A 63 0.61 20.69 13.27
C GLY A 63 1.56 20.18 12.18
N LEU A 64 1.23 19.06 11.52
CA LEU A 64 2.02 18.47 10.43
C LEU A 64 1.51 18.86 9.05
N LEU A 65 0.27 19.33 8.91
CA LEU A 65 -0.30 19.76 7.63
C LEU A 65 0.62 20.73 6.85
N PRO A 66 1.22 21.77 7.46
CA PRO A 66 2.12 22.67 6.74
C PRO A 66 3.42 22.02 6.25
N ARG A 67 3.78 20.85 6.80
CA ARG A 67 4.97 20.08 6.41
C ARG A 67 4.69 19.12 5.26
N LEU A 68 3.44 19.03 4.80
CA LEU A 68 3.07 18.15 3.70
C LEU A 68 3.83 18.55 2.43
N PRO A 69 4.66 17.67 1.85
CA PRO A 69 5.41 18.00 0.64
C PRO A 69 4.46 18.30 -0.53
N ALA A 70 4.66 19.44 -1.19
CA ALA A 70 3.85 19.85 -2.34
C ALA A 70 4.11 18.96 -3.58
N GLN A 71 5.37 18.56 -3.79
CA GLN A 71 5.76 17.61 -4.82
C GLN A 71 6.03 16.26 -4.19
N ARG A 72 5.15 15.29 -4.44
CA ARG A 72 5.30 13.90 -4.01
C ARG A 72 5.52 13.00 -5.21
N ARG A 73 6.39 12.00 -5.05
CA ARG A 73 6.58 10.93 -6.05
C ARG A 73 5.44 9.93 -6.06
N LEU A 74 4.74 9.77 -4.94
CA LEU A 74 3.64 8.84 -4.76
C LEU A 74 2.35 9.61 -4.38
N PRO A 75 1.17 9.11 -4.78
CA PRO A 75 -0.10 9.59 -4.26
C PRO A 75 -0.22 9.34 -2.74
N LEU A 76 -1.10 10.07 -2.08
CA LEU A 76 -1.46 9.85 -0.67
C LEU A 76 -2.04 8.45 -0.46
N LEU A 77 -2.82 7.95 -1.43
CA LEU A 77 -3.23 6.55 -1.51
C LEU A 77 -3.36 6.05 -2.94
N GLN A 78 -3.17 4.75 -3.11
CA GLN A 78 -3.49 4.03 -4.33
C GLN A 78 -3.88 2.58 -4.04
N PHE A 79 -5.10 2.22 -4.40
CA PHE A 79 -5.69 0.90 -4.17
C PHE A 79 -6.33 0.38 -5.45
N GLY A 80 -6.19 -0.92 -5.67
CA GLY A 80 -6.91 -1.65 -6.71
C GLY A 80 -8.14 -2.29 -6.11
N VAL A 81 -9.21 -2.34 -6.91
CA VAL A 81 -10.44 -3.08 -6.64
C VAL A 81 -10.38 -4.40 -7.39
N TYR A 82 -10.68 -5.51 -6.71
CA TYR A 82 -10.56 -6.86 -7.25
C TYR A 82 -11.78 -7.71 -6.86
N ASP A 83 -12.20 -8.63 -7.73
CA ASP A 83 -13.29 -9.56 -7.40
C ASP A 83 -12.88 -10.51 -6.25
N GLN A 84 -11.64 -11.01 -6.28
CA GLN A 84 -11.04 -11.86 -5.24
C GLN A 84 -9.52 -11.96 -5.42
N PRO A 85 -8.75 -12.23 -4.35
CA PRO A 85 -7.34 -12.60 -4.46
C PRO A 85 -7.19 -13.96 -5.13
N ARG A 86 -6.11 -14.13 -5.91
CA ARG A 86 -5.71 -15.46 -6.40
C ARG A 86 -4.77 -16.10 -5.39
N GLN A 87 -4.96 -17.38 -5.07
CA GLN A 87 -4.00 -18.11 -4.25
C GLN A 87 -2.68 -18.27 -5.02
N THR A 88 -1.56 -18.07 -4.33
CA THR A 88 -0.22 -18.25 -4.91
C THR A 88 0.72 -18.82 -3.86
N ALA A 89 1.41 -19.91 -4.19
CA ALA A 89 2.33 -20.56 -3.26
C ALA A 89 3.58 -19.71 -3.05
N LEU A 90 4.01 -19.55 -1.79
CA LEU A 90 5.27 -18.89 -1.42
C LEU A 90 6.46 -19.49 -2.16
N ALA A 91 7.43 -18.62 -2.50
CA ALA A 91 8.69 -19.09 -3.02
C ALA A 91 9.44 -19.85 -1.91
N THR A 92 9.85 -21.09 -2.19
CA THR A 92 10.65 -21.90 -1.29
C THR A 92 12.11 -21.93 -1.76
N GLY A 93 13.05 -21.79 -0.84
CA GLY A 93 14.48 -21.87 -1.13
C GLY A 93 15.32 -21.78 0.14
N THR A 94 16.63 -22.01 0.01
CA THR A 94 17.58 -21.79 1.10
C THR A 94 17.78 -20.29 1.29
N ALA A 95 17.52 -19.79 2.49
CA ALA A 95 17.84 -18.43 2.89
C ALA A 95 19.03 -18.47 3.87
N GLU A 96 19.99 -17.57 3.67
CA GLU A 96 21.14 -17.42 4.55
C GLU A 96 21.22 -15.98 5.05
N LEU A 97 21.56 -15.81 6.33
CA LEU A 97 21.89 -14.51 6.88
C LEU A 97 23.40 -14.33 6.75
N SER A 98 23.83 -13.31 6.02
CA SER A 98 25.22 -12.88 6.02
C SER A 98 25.55 -12.11 7.30
N GLN A 99 26.83 -11.97 7.59
CA GLN A 99 27.29 -11.06 8.65
C GLN A 99 26.80 -9.63 8.38
N PHE A 100 26.22 -8.99 9.39
CA PHE A 100 25.79 -7.59 9.30
C PHE A 100 27.00 -6.67 9.23
N THR A 101 27.01 -5.75 8.26
CA THR A 101 27.99 -4.66 8.19
C THR A 101 27.25 -3.33 8.25
N PRO A 102 27.57 -2.44 9.21
CA PRO A 102 26.94 -1.13 9.27
C PRO A 102 27.28 -0.32 8.02
N LEU A 103 26.28 0.36 7.44
CA LEU A 103 26.46 1.28 6.31
C LEU A 103 27.00 2.65 6.74
N TRP A 104 27.17 2.86 8.04
CA TRP A 104 27.67 4.08 8.64
C TRP A 104 28.97 3.79 9.38
N ASP A 105 29.89 4.76 9.37
CA ASP A 105 31.13 4.70 10.12
C ASP A 105 30.92 5.35 11.50
N PRO A 106 31.17 4.65 12.61
CA PRO A 106 31.09 5.25 13.94
C PRO A 106 32.12 6.37 14.18
N ALA A 107 33.13 6.53 13.32
CA ALA A 107 34.15 7.58 13.40
C ALA A 107 33.87 8.83 12.53
N ALA A 108 32.72 8.88 11.85
CA ALA A 108 32.29 10.02 11.02
C ALA A 108 31.54 11.11 11.81
#